data_AF-A0A351F5T3-F1
#
_entry.id   AF-A0A351F5T3-F1
#
_cell.length_a   1.000
_cell.length_b   1.000
_cell.length_c   1.000
_cell.angle_alpha   90.00
_cell.angle_beta   90.00
_cell.angle_gamma   90.00
#
_symmetry.space_group_name_H-M   'P 1'
#
loop_
_entity.id
_entity.type
_entity.pdbx_description
1 polymer ?
#
loop_
_entity_poly.entity_id
_entity_poly.type
_entity_poly.pdbx_seq_one_letter_code
_entity_poly.pdbx_strand_id
1 'polypeptide(L)'
;SEPNSISLTRFRSIAGCCVGTAPVALKTVWDDAITDDDGILTVNIPCDKETDEIKMESFIPNEGRIRLTAKKSCAAGFRIYDWMLDYTAYLNGKEINKTSAQLNKDDVLELKFDISTVEKKETVRGIDFTVCWRGCDVVDLTPKGAHVRLYQRDLSKPKYYPTPDDVDYTGAANYGPTQQKK
;
A
#
# COMPACT_ATOMS: atom_id res chain seq x y z
N SER A 1 -9.98 -13.67 -12.53
CA SER A 1 -8.92 -12.90 -13.19
C SER A 1 -7.59 -13.39 -12.67
N GLU A 2 -6.53 -13.27 -13.47
CA GLU A 2 -5.19 -13.42 -12.93
C GLU A 2 -4.86 -12.30 -11.93
N PRO A 3 -3.95 -12.52 -10.97
CA PRO A 3 -3.68 -11.56 -9.89
C PRO A 3 -3.30 -10.16 -10.40
N ASN A 4 -2.74 -10.09 -11.59
CA ASN A 4 -2.26 -8.88 -12.26
C ASN A 4 -3.20 -8.36 -13.36
N SER A 5 -4.44 -8.85 -13.43
CA SER A 5 -5.36 -8.55 -14.53
C SER A 5 -6.77 -8.26 -14.03
N ILE A 6 -7.44 -7.27 -14.61
CA ILE A 6 -8.88 -7.03 -14.38
C ILE A 6 -9.67 -7.96 -15.32
N SER A 7 -10.51 -8.88 -14.79
CA SER A 7 -11.39 -9.72 -15.64
C SER A 7 -12.53 -8.89 -16.21
N LEU A 8 -12.30 -8.27 -17.37
CA LEU A 8 -13.39 -7.76 -18.21
C LEU A 8 -14.00 -8.84 -19.11
N THR A 9 -13.30 -9.95 -19.31
CA THR A 9 -13.76 -11.08 -20.15
C THR A 9 -14.91 -11.86 -19.52
N ARG A 10 -14.95 -11.94 -18.18
CA ARG A 10 -15.99 -12.64 -17.41
C ARG A 10 -17.06 -11.71 -16.83
N PHE A 11 -16.67 -10.47 -16.51
CA PHE A 11 -17.57 -9.43 -16.02
C PHE A 11 -17.33 -8.15 -16.81
N ARG A 12 -18.25 -7.77 -17.70
CA ARG A 12 -18.12 -6.53 -18.49
C ARG A 12 -18.38 -5.26 -17.67
N SER A 13 -18.62 -5.39 -16.37
CA SER A 13 -18.89 -4.30 -15.45
C SER A 13 -17.80 -4.24 -14.40
N ILE A 14 -17.35 -3.04 -14.08
CA ILE A 14 -16.58 -2.78 -12.86
C ILE A 14 -17.61 -2.80 -11.73
N ALA A 15 -17.57 -3.82 -10.89
CA ALA A 15 -18.44 -3.87 -9.72
C ALA A 15 -17.93 -2.85 -8.69
N GLY A 16 -18.86 -2.09 -8.08
CA GLY A 16 -18.53 -1.10 -7.05
C GLY A 16 -18.14 -1.70 -5.69
N CYS A 17 -18.11 -3.03 -5.55
CA CYS A 17 -17.78 -3.67 -4.27
C CYS A 17 -16.38 -3.30 -3.77
N CYS A 18 -15.36 -3.26 -4.65
CA CYS A 18 -14.02 -2.80 -4.26
C CYS A 18 -14.02 -1.33 -3.81
N VAL A 19 -14.86 -0.49 -4.41
CA VAL A 19 -14.97 0.94 -4.06
C VAL A 19 -15.57 1.12 -2.66
N GLY A 20 -16.54 0.27 -2.29
CA GLY A 20 -17.11 0.28 -0.93
C GLY A 20 -16.16 -0.30 0.12
N THR A 21 -15.43 -1.38 -0.20
CA THR A 21 -14.55 -2.07 0.76
C THR A 21 -13.20 -1.40 0.93
N ALA A 22 -12.63 -0.79 -0.11
CA ALA A 22 -11.27 -0.24 -0.06
C ALA A 22 -11.08 0.83 1.04
N PRO A 23 -11.99 1.82 1.24
CA PRO A 23 -11.82 2.80 2.32
C PRO A 23 -11.81 2.16 3.70
N VAL A 24 -12.65 1.13 3.93
CA VAL A 24 -12.70 0.40 5.20
C VAL A 24 -11.39 -0.34 5.42
N ALA A 25 -10.89 -1.06 4.41
CA ALA A 25 -9.61 -1.77 4.49
C ALA A 25 -8.43 -0.81 4.75
N LEU A 26 -8.39 0.33 4.06
CA LEU A 26 -7.37 1.37 4.28
C LEU A 26 -7.44 1.93 5.70
N LYS A 27 -8.64 2.15 6.24
CA LYS A 27 -8.81 2.60 7.63
C LYS A 27 -8.33 1.54 8.62
N THR A 28 -8.65 0.27 8.40
CA THR A 28 -8.15 -0.83 9.24
C THR A 28 -6.62 -0.91 9.21
N VAL A 29 -6.01 -0.86 8.02
CA VAL A 29 -4.54 -0.80 7.87
C VAL A 29 -3.96 0.41 8.60
N TRP A 30 -4.60 1.58 8.47
CA TRP A 30 -4.17 2.78 9.18
C TRP A 30 -4.25 2.61 10.69
N ASP A 31 -5.34 2.04 11.21
CA ASP A 31 -5.55 1.82 12.64
C ASP A 31 -4.51 0.85 13.20
N ASP A 32 -4.30 -0.27 12.51
CA ASP A 32 -3.39 -1.34 12.91
C ASP A 32 -1.91 -1.05 12.60
N ALA A 33 -1.60 0.09 11.95
CA ALA A 33 -0.23 0.48 11.65
C ALA A 33 0.63 0.62 12.92
N ILE A 34 0.01 1.05 14.02
CA ILE A 34 0.63 1.13 15.35
C ILE A 34 -0.38 0.56 16.35
N THR A 35 0.02 -0.49 17.07
CA THR A 35 -0.80 -1.13 18.10
C THR A 35 -0.07 -1.11 19.44
N ASP A 36 -0.81 -1.05 20.54
CA ASP A 36 -0.27 -1.28 21.88
C ASP A 36 -0.22 -2.80 22.13
N ASP A 37 0.99 -3.32 22.31
CA ASP A 37 1.26 -4.71 22.69
C ASP A 37 1.96 -4.71 24.06
N ASP A 38 1.22 -5.06 25.11
CA ASP A 38 1.68 -5.08 26.51
C ASP A 38 2.36 -3.77 26.98
N GLY A 39 1.82 -2.62 26.59
CA GLY A 39 2.33 -1.29 26.95
C GLY A 39 3.44 -0.78 26.03
N ILE A 40 3.72 -1.48 24.93
CA ILE A 40 4.69 -1.10 23.91
C ILE A 40 3.95 -0.73 22.62
N LEU A 41 4.08 0.52 22.19
CA LEU A 41 3.57 0.98 20.91
C LEU A 41 4.40 0.36 19.78
N THR A 42 3.88 -0.71 19.19
CA THR A 42 4.55 -1.48 18.16
C THR A 42 4.09 -1.04 16.77
N VAL A 43 5.06 -0.64 15.96
CA VAL A 43 4.88 -0.31 14.56
C VAL A 43 4.79 -1.60 13.76
N ASN A 44 3.60 -1.87 13.23
CA ASN A 44 3.36 -3.01 12.36
C ASN A 44 3.56 -2.62 10.90
N ILE A 45 2.93 -1.55 10.44
CA ILE A 45 2.88 -1.21 9.02
C ILE A 45 3.65 0.09 8.81
N PRO A 46 4.72 0.09 7.98
CA PRO A 46 5.57 1.26 7.80
C PRO A 46 4.90 2.29 6.88
N CYS A 47 4.03 3.11 7.46
CA CYS A 47 3.42 4.28 6.83
C CYS A 47 3.64 5.52 7.70
N ASP A 48 3.43 6.72 7.18
CA ASP A 48 3.47 7.91 8.03
C ASP A 48 2.22 7.93 8.91
N LYS A 49 2.36 7.96 10.23
CA LYS A 49 1.23 8.06 11.17
C LYS A 49 1.66 8.79 12.43
N GLU A 50 0.72 9.52 13.04
CA GLU A 50 0.94 10.17 14.31
C GLU A 50 -0.10 9.71 15.33
N THR A 51 0.36 9.37 16.53
CA THR A 51 -0.47 9.13 17.72
C THR A 51 -0.27 10.25 18.73
N ASP A 52 -0.88 10.14 19.91
CA ASP A 52 -0.66 11.09 20.99
C ASP A 52 0.76 11.02 21.57
N GLU A 53 1.40 9.84 21.49
CA GLU A 53 2.69 9.50 22.06
C GLU A 53 3.83 9.56 21.05
N ILE A 54 3.61 9.15 19.80
CA ILE A 54 4.68 9.02 18.80
C ILE A 54 4.29 9.54 17.43
N LYS A 55 5.27 10.07 16.71
CA LYS A 55 5.20 10.34 15.28
C LYS A 55 6.04 9.30 14.54
N MET A 56 5.44 8.57 13.61
CA MET A 56 6.07 7.60 12.74
C MET A 56 6.26 8.19 11.35
N GLU A 57 7.47 8.05 10.82
CA GLU A 57 7.85 8.43 9.46
C GLU A 57 8.47 7.21 8.76
N SER A 58 7.93 6.85 7.59
CA SER A 58 8.41 5.76 6.75
C SER A 58 9.05 6.32 5.47
N PHE A 59 10.25 5.84 5.14
CA PHE A 59 10.99 6.30 3.95
C PHE A 59 11.03 5.24 2.83
N ILE A 60 10.32 4.13 3.03
CA ILE A 60 10.06 3.09 2.03
C ILE A 60 9.20 3.70 0.91
N PRO A 61 9.41 3.35 -0.38
CA PRO A 61 10.31 2.31 -0.91
C PRO A 61 11.72 2.78 -1.24
N ASN A 62 12.04 4.05 -1.03
CA ASN A 62 13.29 4.63 -1.53
C ASN A 62 14.46 4.43 -0.56
N GLU A 63 14.18 4.39 0.74
CA GLU A 63 15.18 4.16 1.80
C GLU A 63 14.65 3.10 2.78
N GLY A 64 15.50 2.16 3.16
CA GLY A 64 15.21 1.21 4.23
C GLY A 64 15.33 1.87 5.59
N ARG A 65 14.40 2.79 5.88
CA ARG A 65 14.42 3.58 7.11
C ARG A 65 13.00 3.82 7.61
N ILE A 66 12.82 3.59 8.90
CA ILE A 66 11.61 3.92 9.65
C ILE A 66 12.05 4.70 10.89
N ARG A 67 11.38 5.80 11.20
CA ARG A 67 11.70 6.67 12.34
C ARG A 67 10.48 6.86 13.22
N LEU A 68 10.70 6.75 14.53
CA LEU A 68 9.75 7.13 15.56
C LEU A 68 10.32 8.30 16.36
N THR A 69 9.54 9.37 16.47
CA THR A 69 9.83 10.51 17.35
C THR A 69 8.81 10.54 18.47
N ALA A 70 9.27 10.44 19.71
CA ALA A 70 8.41 10.47 20.87
C ALA A 70 7.92 11.89 21.16
N LYS A 71 6.59 12.07 21.18
CA LYS A 71 5.91 13.31 21.61
C LYS A 71 5.73 13.36 23.12
N LYS A 72 5.71 12.20 23.77
CA LYS A 72 5.59 11.98 25.22
C LYS A 72 6.43 10.76 25.60
N SER A 73 6.72 10.56 26.88
CA SER A 73 7.41 9.36 27.33
C SER A 73 6.54 8.11 27.10
N CYS A 74 7.09 7.11 26.43
CA CYS A 74 6.40 5.87 26.06
C CYS A 74 7.40 4.75 25.74
N ALA A 75 6.96 3.49 25.78
CA ALA A 75 7.68 2.39 25.16
C ALA A 75 7.24 2.26 23.70
N ALA A 76 8.19 2.13 22.78
CA ALA A 76 7.89 1.94 21.36
C ALA A 76 8.85 0.95 20.71
N GLY A 77 8.43 0.34 19.62
CA GLY A 77 9.27 -0.59 18.86
C GLY A 77 8.76 -0.89 17.45
N PHE A 78 9.54 -1.69 16.74
CA PHE A 78 9.26 -2.09 15.36
C PHE A 78 8.99 -3.59 15.27
N ARG A 79 7.95 -3.95 14.51
CA ARG A 79 7.81 -5.30 13.97
C ARG A 79 8.86 -5.52 12.88
N ILE A 80 9.64 -6.59 13.03
CA ILE A 80 10.62 -7.01 12.03
C ILE A 80 10.00 -8.01 11.08
N TYR A 81 10.30 -7.84 9.79
CA TYR A 81 9.85 -8.71 8.73
C TYR A 81 11.03 -9.40 8.06
N ASP A 82 10.80 -10.59 7.51
CA ASP A 82 11.84 -11.40 6.85
C ASP A 82 12.53 -10.69 5.66
N TRP A 83 11.88 -9.68 5.08
CA TRP A 83 12.45 -8.89 3.98
C TRP A 83 13.34 -7.72 4.46
N MET A 84 13.34 -7.40 5.76
CA MET A 84 14.23 -6.40 6.36
C MET A 84 15.59 -7.05 6.67
N LEU A 85 16.43 -7.17 5.65
CA LEU A 85 17.78 -7.75 5.80
C LEU A 85 18.75 -6.75 6.43
N ASP A 86 19.71 -7.26 7.19
CA ASP A 86 20.82 -6.50 7.78
C ASP A 86 20.38 -5.22 8.52
N TYR A 87 19.33 -5.33 9.33
CA TYR A 87 18.77 -4.19 10.03
C TYR A 87 19.59 -3.78 11.26
N THR A 88 19.59 -2.48 11.56
CA THR A 88 20.19 -1.88 12.75
C THR A 88 19.23 -0.86 13.35
N ALA A 89 19.04 -0.92 14.67
CA ALA A 89 18.24 0.05 15.41
C ALA A 89 19.13 1.08 16.12
N TYR A 90 18.66 2.33 16.15
CA TYR A 90 19.36 3.46 16.77
C TYR A 90 18.41 4.21 17.71
N LEU A 91 18.87 4.50 18.92
CA LEU A 91 18.23 5.43 19.84
C LEU A 91 19.07 6.71 19.93
N ASN A 92 18.50 7.84 19.52
CA ASN A 92 19.18 9.14 19.46
C ASN A 92 20.53 9.06 18.72
N GLY A 93 20.57 8.32 17.61
CA GLY A 93 21.76 8.10 16.79
C GLY A 93 22.76 7.08 17.33
N LYS A 94 22.53 6.51 18.53
CA LYS A 94 23.37 5.44 19.10
C LYS A 94 22.75 4.08 18.81
N GLU A 95 23.54 3.18 18.26
CA GLU A 95 23.12 1.80 17.99
C GLU A 95 22.67 1.06 19.27
N ILE A 96 21.60 0.28 19.14
CA ILE A 96 21.04 -0.55 20.21
C ILE A 96 20.78 -1.99 19.73
N ASN A 97 20.88 -2.96 20.63
CA ASN A 97 20.71 -4.39 20.32
C ASN A 97 19.24 -4.85 20.31
N LYS A 98 18.28 -3.92 20.39
CA LYS A 98 16.84 -4.21 20.43
C LYS A 98 16.11 -3.33 19.44
N THR A 99 14.98 -3.80 18.94
CA THR A 99 14.11 -3.05 18.02
C THR A 99 13.01 -2.28 18.75
N SER A 100 13.07 -2.25 20.08
CA SER A 100 12.20 -1.49 20.96
C SER A 100 12.99 -0.83 22.09
N ALA A 101 12.48 0.29 22.59
CA ALA A 101 13.09 1.06 23.65
C ALA A 101 12.04 1.83 24.46
N GLN A 102 12.42 2.19 25.69
CA GLN A 102 11.74 3.24 26.44
C GLN A 102 12.23 4.60 25.93
N LEU A 103 11.30 5.46 25.56
CA LEU A 103 11.57 6.78 24.99
C LEU A 103 11.10 7.85 25.96
N ASN A 104 11.90 8.91 26.10
CA ASN A 104 11.45 10.18 26.64
C ASN A 104 10.90 11.06 25.53
N LYS A 105 10.20 12.12 25.91
CA LYS A 105 9.80 13.15 24.95
C LYS A 105 11.02 13.64 24.15
N ASP A 106 10.82 13.79 22.85
CA ASP A 106 11.78 14.18 21.82
C ASP A 106 12.88 13.15 21.49
N ASP A 107 12.88 11.98 22.15
CA ASP A 107 13.75 10.87 21.75
C ASP A 107 13.35 10.36 20.36
N VAL A 108 14.36 9.91 19.61
CA VAL A 108 14.21 9.37 18.27
C VAL A 108 14.72 7.93 18.24
N LEU A 109 13.81 7.01 17.93
CA LEU A 109 14.11 5.61 17.67
C LEU A 109 14.05 5.37 16.15
N GLU A 110 15.13 4.92 15.54
CA GLU A 110 15.22 4.67 14.10
C GLU A 110 15.57 3.21 13.82
N LEU A 111 14.89 2.60 12.86
CA LEU A 111 15.29 1.34 12.25
C LEU A 111 15.84 1.64 10.86
N LYS A 112 17.05 1.15 10.58
CA LYS A 112 17.66 1.19 9.25
C LYS A 112 17.91 -0.23 8.77
N PHE A 113 17.75 -0.49 7.49
CA PHE A 113 17.95 -1.79 6.85
C PHE A 113 18.20 -1.59 5.37
N ASP A 114 18.70 -2.61 4.69
CA ASP A 114 18.93 -2.55 3.26
C ASP A 114 17.65 -2.89 2.48
N ILE A 115 17.32 -2.05 1.49
CA ILE A 115 16.28 -2.36 0.51
C ILE A 115 16.96 -2.82 -0.78
N SER A 116 16.88 -4.12 -1.03
CA SER A 116 17.28 -4.72 -2.30
C SER A 116 16.06 -5.09 -3.14
N THR A 117 16.25 -5.13 -4.46
CA THR A 117 15.26 -5.72 -5.36
C THR A 117 15.62 -7.18 -5.58
N VAL A 118 14.70 -8.10 -5.28
CA VAL A 118 14.90 -9.54 -5.39
C VAL A 118 13.83 -10.17 -6.27
N GLU A 119 14.22 -11.15 -7.08
CA GLU A 119 13.27 -11.95 -7.84
C GLU A 119 12.87 -13.20 -7.05
N LYS A 120 11.57 -13.47 -6.97
CA LYS A 120 11.02 -14.69 -6.37
C LYS A 120 10.10 -15.39 -7.37
N LYS A 121 10.19 -16.72 -7.40
CA LYS A 121 9.23 -17.54 -8.14
C LYS A 121 8.06 -17.87 -7.23
N GLU A 122 6.86 -17.57 -7.69
CA GLU A 122 5.63 -17.80 -6.94
C GLU A 122 4.59 -18.47 -7.85
N THR A 123 4.02 -19.58 -7.42
CA THR A 123 2.95 -20.27 -8.16
C THR A 123 1.60 -19.85 -7.61
N VAL A 124 0.80 -19.15 -8.42
CA VAL A 124 -0.53 -18.67 -8.05
C VAL A 124 -1.56 -19.20 -9.03
N ARG A 125 -2.57 -19.91 -8.53
CA ARG A 125 -3.64 -20.53 -9.35
C ARG A 125 -3.10 -21.43 -10.48
N GLY A 126 -1.96 -22.08 -10.25
CA GLY A 126 -1.31 -22.99 -11.21
C GLY A 126 -0.50 -22.28 -12.31
N ILE A 127 -0.27 -20.97 -12.18
CA ILE A 127 0.60 -20.20 -13.06
C ILE A 127 1.84 -19.80 -12.27
N ASP A 128 3.01 -20.04 -12.85
CA ASP A 128 4.28 -19.62 -12.28
C ASP A 128 4.54 -18.15 -12.64
N PHE A 129 4.76 -17.34 -11.62
CA PHE A 129 5.16 -15.95 -11.74
C PHE A 129 6.60 -15.77 -11.29
N THR A 130 7.33 -14.92 -11.99
CA THR A 130 8.53 -14.27 -11.46
C THR A 130 8.11 -12.90 -10.95
N VAL A 131 8.22 -12.70 -9.63
CA VAL A 131 7.83 -11.47 -8.93
C VAL A 131 9.09 -10.74 -8.49
N CYS A 132 9.22 -9.48 -8.87
CA CYS A 132 10.29 -8.60 -8.43
C CYS A 132 9.80 -7.82 -7.21
N TRP A 133 10.36 -8.13 -6.05
CA TRP A 133 10.07 -7.50 -4.77
C TRP A 133 11.14 -6.47 -4.42
N ARG A 134 10.74 -5.30 -3.94
CA ARG A 134 11.62 -4.29 -3.32
C ARG A 134 11.10 -4.00 -1.92
N GLY A 135 11.75 -4.58 -0.91
CA GLY A 135 11.19 -4.59 0.45
C GLY A 135 9.81 -5.26 0.45
N CYS A 136 8.78 -4.51 0.85
CA CYS A 136 7.38 -4.97 0.84
C CYS A 136 6.62 -4.70 -0.47
N ASP A 137 7.23 -4.02 -1.44
CA ASP A 137 6.56 -3.62 -2.69
C ASP A 137 6.82 -4.62 -3.83
N VAL A 138 5.76 -5.00 -4.55
CA VAL A 138 5.90 -5.64 -5.86
C VAL A 138 6.15 -4.55 -6.90
N VAL A 139 7.38 -4.50 -7.41
CA VAL A 139 7.78 -3.50 -8.43
C VAL A 139 7.68 -4.06 -9.84
N ASP A 140 7.73 -5.38 -9.99
CA ASP A 140 7.42 -6.02 -11.26
C ASP A 140 6.90 -7.46 -11.12
N LEU A 141 6.22 -7.96 -12.15
CA LEU A 141 5.67 -9.30 -12.19
C LEU A 141 5.55 -9.83 -13.63
N THR A 142 6.05 -11.04 -13.86
CA THR A 142 6.02 -11.76 -15.15
C THR A 142 5.38 -13.14 -14.98
N PRO A 143 4.48 -13.60 -15.88
CA PRO A 143 3.98 -12.92 -17.08
C PRO A 143 3.18 -11.66 -16.76
N LYS A 144 3.22 -10.68 -17.65
CA LYS A 144 2.48 -9.42 -17.51
C LYS A 144 0.98 -9.67 -17.61
N GLY A 145 0.21 -8.86 -16.89
CA GLY A 145 -1.25 -8.89 -16.98
C GLY A 145 -1.75 -8.35 -18.31
N ALA A 146 -2.99 -8.70 -18.67
CA ALA A 146 -3.61 -8.15 -19.86
C ALA A 146 -3.86 -6.64 -19.71
N HIS A 147 -3.44 -5.86 -20.71
CA HIS A 147 -3.73 -4.42 -20.73
C HIS A 147 -5.22 -4.17 -20.91
N VAL A 148 -5.78 -3.32 -20.05
CA VAL A 148 -7.17 -2.86 -20.14
C VAL A 148 -7.20 -1.35 -20.32
N ARG A 149 -7.75 -0.89 -21.45
CA ARG A 149 -8.06 0.52 -21.66
C ARG A 149 -9.44 0.80 -21.08
N LEU A 150 -9.47 1.42 -19.88
CA LEU A 150 -10.72 1.78 -19.18
C LEU A 150 -11.52 2.83 -19.96
N TYR A 151 -10.84 3.84 -20.49
CA TYR A 151 -11.42 4.85 -21.36
C TYR A 151 -11.02 4.57 -22.80
N GLN A 152 -12.02 4.36 -23.65
CA GLN A 152 -11.81 4.19 -25.09
C GLN A 152 -12.68 5.22 -25.80
N ARG A 153 -12.03 6.14 -26.52
CA ARG A 153 -12.73 7.07 -27.40
C ARG A 153 -12.89 6.40 -28.75
N ASP A 154 -14.12 6.36 -29.26
CA ASP A 154 -14.37 6.05 -30.65
C ASP A 154 -13.80 7.17 -31.53
N LEU A 155 -12.70 6.89 -32.22
CA LEU A 155 -12.01 7.87 -33.06
C LEU A 155 -12.79 8.21 -34.33
N SER A 156 -13.81 7.42 -34.69
CA SER A 156 -14.71 7.76 -35.80
C SER A 156 -15.68 8.90 -35.44
N LYS A 157 -15.86 9.20 -34.15
CA LYS A 157 -16.69 10.29 -33.68
C LYS A 157 -15.86 11.58 -33.55
N PRO A 158 -16.36 12.74 -34.01
CA PRO A 158 -15.68 14.02 -33.84
C PRO A 158 -15.58 14.41 -32.36
N LYS A 159 -14.58 15.25 -32.01
CA LYS A 159 -14.37 15.70 -30.63
C LYS A 159 -15.53 16.60 -30.22
N TYR A 160 -16.19 16.21 -29.13
CA TYR A 160 -17.30 16.94 -28.54
C TYR A 160 -17.00 17.19 -27.07
N TYR A 161 -17.29 18.39 -26.62
CA TYR A 161 -17.20 18.78 -25.21
C TYR A 161 -18.64 18.95 -24.71
N PRO A 162 -19.14 18.05 -23.85
CA PRO A 162 -20.48 18.18 -23.34
C PRO A 162 -20.63 19.47 -22.53
N THR A 163 -21.75 20.14 -22.75
CA THR A 163 -22.27 21.26 -21.97
C THR A 163 -23.14 20.72 -20.83
N PRO A 164 -23.41 21.53 -19.79
CA PRO A 164 -24.33 21.13 -18.71
C PRO A 164 -25.71 20.68 -19.21
N ASP A 165 -26.20 21.28 -20.31
CA ASP A 165 -27.50 20.94 -20.91
C ASP A 165 -27.52 19.57 -21.59
N ASP A 166 -26.35 18.98 -21.89
CA ASP A 166 -26.25 17.61 -22.45
C ASP A 166 -26.38 16.51 -21.39
N VAL A 167 -26.36 16.88 -20.10
CA VAL A 167 -26.39 15.92 -18.99
C VAL A 167 -27.82 15.79 -18.48
N ASP A 168 -28.62 14.95 -19.13
CA ASP A 168 -29.94 14.58 -18.62
C ASP A 168 -29.80 13.82 -17.29
N TYR A 169 -30.31 14.40 -16.20
CA TYR A 169 -30.35 13.77 -14.89
C TYR A 169 -31.38 12.62 -14.91
N THR A 170 -30.90 11.40 -15.09
CA THR A 170 -31.75 10.19 -15.21
C THR A 170 -32.10 9.52 -13.86
N GLY A 171 -31.70 10.10 -12.73
CA GLY A 171 -32.13 9.69 -11.39
C GLY A 171 -31.61 8.33 -10.86
N ALA A 172 -30.84 7.54 -11.62
CA ALA A 172 -30.32 6.26 -11.12
C ALA A 172 -28.93 5.88 -11.70
N ALA A 173 -28.09 5.38 -10.80
CA ALA A 173 -26.69 5.01 -10.95
C ALA A 173 -26.46 3.70 -11.75
N ASN A 174 -26.84 3.66 -13.04
CA ASN A 174 -26.61 2.49 -13.89
C ASN A 174 -25.95 2.88 -15.22
N TYR A 175 -24.65 3.13 -15.18
CA TYR A 175 -23.83 2.80 -16.35
C TYR A 175 -23.75 1.29 -16.42
N GLY A 176 -24.48 0.70 -17.37
CA GLY A 176 -24.30 -0.69 -17.73
C GLY A 176 -22.83 -1.00 -18.07
N PRO A 177 -22.47 -2.30 -18.09
CA PRO A 177 -21.12 -2.75 -18.42
C PRO A 177 -20.58 -1.97 -19.61
N THR A 178 -19.34 -1.49 -19.50
CA THR A 178 -18.67 -0.65 -20.50
C THR A 178 -19.06 -1.14 -21.89
N GLN A 179 -19.58 -0.25 -22.74
CA GLN A 179 -20.09 -0.59 -24.08
C GLN A 179 -18.98 -1.02 -25.06
N GLN A 180 -17.93 -1.69 -24.55
CA GLN A 180 -16.88 -2.34 -25.32
C GLN A 180 -17.51 -3.42 -26.19
N LYS A 181 -17.64 -3.12 -27.48
CA LYS A 181 -17.89 -4.14 -28.51
C LYS A 181 -16.65 -5.03 -28.58
N LYS A 182 -16.88 -6.33 -28.82
CA LYS A 182 -15.84 -7.37 -28.94
C LYS A 182 -14.77 -6.97 -29.96
#